data_AF-A0A940KN41-F1
#
_entry.id   AF-A0A940KN41-F1
#
_cell.length_a   1.000
_cell.length_b   1.000
_cell.length_c   1.000
_cell.angle_alpha   90.00
_cell.angle_beta   90.00
_cell.angle_gamma   90.00
#
_symmetry.space_group_name_H-M   'P 1'
#
loop_
_entity.id
_entity.type
_entity.pdbx_description
1 polymer ?
#
loop_
_entity_poly.entity_id
_entity_poly.type
_entity_poly.pdbx_seq_one_letter_code
_entity_poly.pdbx_strand_id
1 'polypeptide(L)'
;LLISKSARSQNKQTTWRHSPAFPTVDHEVKLTLENNIPAPPVIKTASGDLYTEQTPYLPDTWTANWWPATPGWQTLSSTDTASIYVFEEKDWSAAKKMAQISSNTMHAEVQQSNPDTQNKQTSQTKPVPVWIFYTVLLIACSFLWWERKAAE
;
A
#
# COMPACT_ATOMS: atom_id res chain seq x y z
N LEU A 1 -38.20 36.95 22.97
CA LEU A 1 -37.26 35.82 23.14
C LEU A 1 -37.50 34.73 22.07
N LEU A 2 -37.32 35.05 20.79
CA LEU A 2 -37.50 34.09 19.68
C LEU A 2 -36.30 34.04 18.71
N ILE A 3 -35.37 35.00 18.79
CA ILE A 3 -34.20 35.07 17.89
C ILE A 3 -33.13 34.03 18.24
N SER A 4 -33.08 33.53 19.48
CA SER A 4 -32.10 32.50 19.89
C SER A 4 -32.43 31.08 19.41
N LYS A 5 -33.63 30.83 18.86
CA LYS A 5 -33.99 29.54 18.23
C LYS A 5 -33.66 29.47 16.74
N SER A 6 -33.20 30.58 16.15
CA SER A 6 -32.82 30.68 14.73
C SER A 6 -31.31 30.66 14.52
N ALA A 7 -30.52 30.59 15.60
CA ALA A 7 -29.07 30.50 15.50
C ALA A 7 -28.70 29.15 14.89
N ARG A 8 -28.13 29.19 13.67
CA ARG A 8 -27.53 28.03 12.99
C ARG A 8 -26.61 27.33 14.00
N SER A 9 -26.92 26.08 14.33
CA SER A 9 -26.10 25.26 15.23
C SER A 9 -24.64 25.39 14.78
N GLN A 10 -23.76 25.81 15.69
CA GLN A 10 -22.33 25.87 15.43
C GLN A 10 -21.86 24.45 15.16
N ASN A 11 -21.83 24.08 13.88
CA ASN A 11 -21.37 22.79 13.44
C ASN A 11 -19.89 22.74 13.80
N LYS A 12 -19.54 21.96 14.83
CA LYS A 12 -18.16 21.71 15.20
C LYS A 12 -17.48 21.17 13.94
N GLN A 13 -16.52 21.92 13.41
CA GLN A 13 -15.83 21.60 12.16
C GLN A 13 -15.14 20.25 12.32
N THR A 14 -15.82 19.19 11.90
CA THR A 14 -15.32 17.81 11.94
C THR A 14 -15.01 17.46 10.50
N THR A 15 -13.73 17.29 10.18
CA THR A 15 -13.31 16.97 8.81
C THR A 15 -13.09 15.48 8.71
N TRP A 16 -13.82 14.84 7.80
CA TRP A 16 -13.64 13.43 7.46
C TRP A 16 -12.79 13.31 6.21
N ARG A 17 -11.74 12.51 6.28
CA ARG A 17 -10.92 12.12 5.12
C ARG A 17 -10.75 10.61 5.12
N HIS A 18 -10.58 10.06 3.94
CA HIS A 18 -10.31 8.64 3.79
C HIS A 18 -9.24 8.44 2.71
N SER A 19 -8.48 7.37 2.87
CA SER A 19 -7.50 6.88 1.90
C SER A 19 -7.60 5.36 1.84
N PRO A 20 -7.66 4.75 0.66
CA PRO A 20 -7.50 5.33 -0.68
C PRO A 20 -8.75 6.11 -1.16
N ALA A 21 -8.60 6.93 -2.21
CA ALA A 21 -9.70 7.70 -2.81
C ALA A 21 -10.85 6.84 -3.37
N PHE A 22 -10.56 5.58 -3.69
CA PHE A 22 -11.54 4.58 -4.15
C PHE A 22 -11.52 3.39 -3.18
N PRO A 23 -12.25 3.46 -2.07
CA PRO A 23 -12.33 2.36 -1.12
C PRO A 23 -13.01 1.14 -1.78
N THR A 24 -12.45 -0.04 -1.56
CA THR A 24 -12.95 -1.31 -2.09
C THR A 24 -13.28 -2.29 -1.00
N VAL A 25 -14.17 -3.22 -1.32
CA VAL A 25 -14.49 -4.36 -0.45
C VAL A 25 -13.22 -5.14 -0.10
N ASP A 26 -13.12 -5.59 1.15
CA ASP A 26 -12.02 -6.38 1.73
C ASP A 26 -10.62 -5.75 1.68
N HIS A 27 -10.53 -4.46 1.38
CA HIS A 27 -9.27 -3.71 1.40
C HIS A 27 -9.23 -2.72 2.56
N GLU A 28 -8.03 -2.45 3.06
CA GLU A 28 -7.82 -1.49 4.14
C GLU A 28 -8.15 -0.06 3.65
N VAL A 29 -9.04 0.59 4.39
CA VAL A 29 -9.38 2.00 4.23
C VAL A 29 -8.98 2.71 5.51
N LYS A 30 -8.03 3.63 5.39
CA LYS A 30 -7.62 4.52 6.48
C LYS A 30 -8.57 5.69 6.55
N LEU A 31 -9.27 5.79 7.66
CA LEU A 31 -10.14 6.90 8.00
C LEU A 31 -9.34 7.88 8.84
N THR A 32 -9.42 9.17 8.49
CA THR A 32 -8.83 10.27 9.25
C THR A 32 -9.96 11.20 9.67
N LEU A 33 -10.05 11.41 10.98
CA LEU A 33 -11.03 12.27 11.63
C LEU A 33 -10.28 13.41 12.31
N GLU A 34 -10.53 14.63 11.85
CA GLU A 34 -10.01 15.83 12.51
C GLU A 34 -11.09 16.39 13.44
N ASN A 35 -10.85 16.35 14.75
CA ASN A 35 -11.73 16.93 15.75
C ASN A 35 -10.92 17.44 16.96
N ASN A 36 -11.41 18.51 17.59
CA ASN A 36 -10.80 19.07 18.80
C ASN A 36 -11.47 18.46 20.05
N ILE A 37 -11.42 17.12 20.16
CA ILE A 37 -11.97 16.38 21.31
C ILE A 37 -10.81 15.77 22.10
N PRO A 38 -10.77 15.96 23.43
CA PRO A 38 -9.65 15.49 24.28
C PRO A 38 -9.66 13.97 24.53
N ALA A 39 -10.69 13.25 24.08
CA ALA A 39 -10.87 11.81 24.29
C ALA A 39 -10.89 11.07 22.93
N PRO A 40 -10.36 9.84 22.86
CA PRO A 40 -10.33 9.07 21.63
C PRO A 40 -11.75 8.79 21.13
N PRO A 41 -12.14 9.28 19.94
CA PRO A 41 -13.45 9.04 19.38
C PRO A 41 -13.57 7.58 18.90
N VAL A 42 -14.70 6.94 19.17
CA VAL A 42 -15.05 5.65 18.55
C VAL A 42 -15.83 5.94 17.28
N ILE A 43 -15.47 5.28 16.17
CA ILE A 43 -16.17 5.38 14.89
C ILE A 43 -17.06 4.15 14.75
N LYS A 44 -18.37 4.35 14.69
CA LYS A 44 -19.36 3.28 14.50
C LYS A 44 -19.59 3.06 13.02
N THR A 45 -19.56 1.81 12.61
CA THR A 45 -19.83 1.38 11.24
C THR A 45 -20.88 0.27 11.24
N ALA A 46 -21.43 -0.07 10.07
CA ALA A 46 -22.33 -1.21 9.94
C ALA A 46 -21.66 -2.56 10.32
N SER A 47 -20.33 -2.63 10.26
CA SER A 47 -19.54 -3.83 10.56
C SER A 47 -19.05 -3.89 12.02
N GLY A 48 -19.21 -2.82 12.80
CA GLY A 48 -18.80 -2.74 14.19
C GLY A 48 -18.16 -1.41 14.58
N ASP A 49 -17.67 -1.37 15.82
CA ASP A 49 -17.00 -0.21 16.40
C ASP A 49 -15.50 -0.23 16.06
N LEU A 50 -15.01 0.85 15.47
CA LEU A 50 -13.61 1.08 15.17
C LEU A 50 -13.00 2.00 16.22
N TYR A 51 -11.91 1.54 16.81
CA TYR A 51 -11.12 2.34 17.73
C TYR A 51 -10.15 3.21 16.95
N THR A 52 -10.00 4.45 17.39
CA THR A 52 -9.10 5.40 16.76
C THR A 52 -7.78 5.52 17.53
N GLU A 53 -6.73 5.80 16.77
CA GLU A 53 -5.40 6.09 17.27
C GLU A 53 -5.08 7.56 16.96
N GLN A 54 -4.51 8.26 17.95
CA GLN A 54 -4.10 9.65 17.79
C GLN A 54 -2.83 9.72 16.94
N THR A 55 -2.79 10.63 15.97
CA THR A 55 -1.59 10.84 15.16
C THR A 55 -0.50 11.48 16.01
N PRO A 56 0.71 10.88 16.13
CA PRO A 56 1.83 11.55 16.78
C PRO A 56 2.05 12.89 16.08
N TYR A 57 2.15 13.99 16.83
CA TYR A 57 2.29 15.37 16.33
C TYR A 57 1.01 16.13 15.92
N LEU A 58 -0.13 15.47 15.73
CA LEU A 58 -1.41 16.15 15.47
C LEU A 58 -2.46 15.75 16.52
N PRO A 59 -2.57 16.50 17.63
CA PRO A 59 -3.43 16.11 18.74
C PRO A 59 -4.93 16.12 18.39
N ASP A 60 -5.32 16.90 17.39
CA ASP A 60 -6.69 17.00 16.89
C ASP A 60 -6.98 16.01 15.75
N THR A 61 -6.08 15.06 15.46
CA THR A 61 -6.21 14.12 14.34
C THR A 61 -6.19 12.68 14.80
N TRP A 62 -7.28 11.99 14.53
CA TRP A 62 -7.52 10.60 14.87
C TRP A 62 -7.56 9.75 13.60
N THR A 63 -6.98 8.57 13.66
CA THR A 63 -6.94 7.63 12.53
C THR A 63 -7.51 6.29 12.92
N ALA A 64 -8.20 5.61 12.00
CA ALA A 64 -8.68 4.25 12.20
C ALA A 64 -8.57 3.47 10.89
N ASN A 65 -8.31 2.17 11.01
CA ASN A 65 -8.29 1.26 9.87
C ASN A 65 -9.62 0.54 9.78
N TRP A 66 -10.21 0.53 8.60
CA TRP A 66 -11.51 -0.07 8.33
C TRP A 66 -11.42 -1.00 7.12
N TRP A 67 -12.06 -2.16 7.22
CA TRP A 67 -12.19 -3.13 6.12
C TRP A 67 -13.68 -3.27 5.77
N PRO A 68 -14.15 -2.63 4.69
CA PRO A 68 -15.54 -2.73 4.29
C PRO A 68 -15.87 -4.14 3.80
N ALA A 69 -16.89 -4.78 4.38
CA ALA A 69 -17.33 -6.13 4.00
C ALA A 69 -18.32 -6.16 2.82
N THR A 70 -19.02 -5.05 2.56
CA THR A 70 -20.05 -4.98 1.50
C THR A 70 -19.90 -3.72 0.66
N PRO A 71 -20.13 -3.81 -0.68
CA PRO A 71 -20.12 -2.65 -1.55
C PRO A 71 -21.36 -1.78 -1.34
N GLY A 72 -21.27 -0.51 -1.71
CA GLY A 72 -22.35 0.47 -1.63
C GLY A 72 -22.12 1.57 -0.60
N TRP A 73 -23.18 2.31 -0.28
CA TRP A 73 -23.15 3.38 0.72
C TRP A 73 -22.99 2.81 2.12
N GLN A 74 -21.93 3.23 2.81
CA GLN A 74 -21.65 2.90 4.19
C GLN A 74 -21.69 4.18 5.02
N THR A 75 -22.38 4.13 6.15
CA THR A 75 -22.48 5.24 7.08
C THR A 75 -21.48 5.04 8.21
N LEU A 76 -20.68 6.08 8.45
CA LEU A 76 -19.73 6.18 9.54
C LEU A 76 -20.25 7.22 10.53
N SER A 77 -20.39 6.85 11.79
CA SER A 77 -20.89 7.76 12.82
C SER A 77 -19.91 7.86 13.97
N SER A 78 -19.53 9.09 14.32
CA SER A 78 -18.78 9.38 15.53
C SER A 78 -19.40 10.59 16.22
N THR A 79 -18.68 11.72 16.29
CA THR A 79 -19.26 13.01 16.71
C THR A 79 -20.20 13.59 15.65
N ASP A 80 -19.91 13.30 14.38
CA ASP A 80 -20.74 13.61 13.22
C ASP A 80 -20.93 12.34 12.37
N THR A 81 -21.86 12.38 11.41
CA THR A 81 -22.14 11.28 10.50
C THR A 81 -21.62 11.59 9.11
N ALA A 82 -20.81 10.68 8.56
CA ALA A 82 -20.32 10.73 7.20
C ALA A 82 -20.79 9.51 6.41
N SER A 83 -21.01 9.68 5.11
CA SER A 83 -21.34 8.57 4.20
C SER A 83 -20.23 8.39 3.19
N ILE A 84 -19.72 7.16 3.07
CA ILE A 84 -18.67 6.79 2.12
C ILE A 84 -19.23 5.70 1.20
N TYR A 85 -18.98 5.83 -0.11
CA TYR A 85 -19.36 4.81 -1.07
C TYR A 85 -18.21 3.84 -1.29
N VAL A 86 -18.44 2.56 -1.03
CA VAL A 86 -17.49 1.47 -1.24
C VAL A 86 -17.75 0.82 -2.60
N PHE A 87 -16.71 0.73 -3.41
CA PHE A 87 -16.79 0.20 -4.76
C PHE A 87 -16.55 -1.31 -4.79
N GLU A 88 -17.06 -1.99 -5.81
CA GLU A 88 -16.67 -3.37 -6.07
C GLU A 88 -15.22 -3.43 -6.56
N GLU A 89 -14.60 -4.61 -6.45
CA GLU A 89 -13.20 -4.80 -6.84
C GLU A 89 -12.94 -4.43 -8.31
N LYS A 90 -13.86 -4.84 -9.19
CA LYS A 90 -13.81 -4.61 -10.64
C LYS A 90 -14.07 -3.15 -11.07
N ASP A 91 -14.66 -2.34 -10.19
CA ASP A 91 -14.98 -0.96 -10.50
C ASP A 91 -13.71 -0.10 -10.55
N TRP A 92 -13.68 0.89 -11.43
CA TRP A 92 -12.60 1.87 -11.55
C TRP A 92 -11.18 1.28 -11.73
N SER A 93 -11.08 0.07 -12.28
CA SER A 93 -9.81 -0.63 -12.47
C SER A 93 -8.77 0.19 -13.26
N ALA A 94 -9.20 0.93 -14.29
CA ALA A 94 -8.32 1.82 -15.05
C ALA A 94 -7.77 2.99 -14.21
N ALA A 95 -8.63 3.63 -13.41
CA ALA A 95 -8.24 4.75 -12.55
C ALA A 95 -7.29 4.27 -11.42
N LYS A 96 -7.57 3.11 -10.82
CA LYS A 96 -6.70 2.46 -9.82
C LYS A 96 -5.31 2.16 -10.40
N LYS A 97 -5.26 1.57 -11.60
CA LYS A 97 -3.99 1.29 -12.30
C LYS A 97 -3.23 2.57 -12.60
N MET A 98 -3.91 3.63 -13.06
CA MET A 98 -3.27 4.92 -13.31
C MET A 98 -2.69 5.54 -12.03
N ALA A 99 -3.42 5.47 -10.92
CA ALA A 99 -2.93 5.95 -9.61
C ALA A 99 -1.70 5.15 -9.14
N GLN A 100 -1.70 3.83 -9.32
CA GLN A 100 -0.54 2.98 -9.02
C GLN A 100 0.67 3.32 -9.90
N ILE A 101 0.47 3.50 -11.21
CA ILE A 101 1.55 3.91 -12.13
C ILE A 101 2.13 5.25 -11.67
N SER A 102 1.28 6.25 -11.39
CA SER A 102 1.74 7.58 -10.97
C SER A 102 2.51 7.55 -9.64
N SER A 103 2.06 6.75 -8.67
CA SER A 103 2.78 6.57 -7.40
C SER A 103 4.12 5.90 -7.63
N ASN A 104 4.17 4.83 -8.44
CA ASN A 104 5.41 4.12 -8.74
C ASN A 104 6.42 4.97 -9.51
N THR A 105 5.98 5.77 -10.49
CA THR A 105 6.87 6.66 -11.25
C THR A 105 7.45 7.75 -10.37
N MET A 106 6.63 8.34 -9.49
CA MET A 106 7.10 9.35 -8.53
C MET A 106 8.14 8.75 -7.57
N HIS A 107 7.89 7.55 -7.05
CA HIS A 107 8.87 6.85 -6.20
C HIS A 107 10.15 6.49 -6.97
N ALA A 108 10.05 6.06 -8.23
CA ALA A 108 11.21 5.74 -9.06
C ALA A 108 12.06 6.98 -9.37
N GLU A 109 11.45 8.14 -9.60
CA GLU A 109 12.15 9.41 -9.84
C GLU A 109 12.89 9.91 -8.57
N VAL A 110 12.25 9.78 -7.40
CA VAL A 110 12.88 10.06 -6.10
C VAL A 110 14.03 9.09 -5.80
N GLN A 111 13.93 7.82 -6.22
CA GLN A 111 15.03 6.87 -6.07
C GLN A 111 16.17 7.09 -7.07
N GLN A 112 15.88 7.49 -8.30
CA GLN A 112 16.92 7.80 -9.31
C GLN A 112 17.73 9.05 -8.96
N SER A 113 17.12 10.01 -8.25
CA SER A 113 17.78 11.23 -7.77
C SER A 113 18.69 11.00 -6.54
N ASN A 114 18.69 9.80 -5.97
CA ASN A 114 19.61 9.40 -4.90
C ASN A 114 20.80 8.63 -5.53
N PRO A 115 21.98 9.26 -5.74
CA PRO A 115 23.08 8.65 -6.49
C PRO A 115 23.70 7.41 -5.81
N ASP A 116 23.44 7.19 -4.52
CA ASP A 116 23.95 6.04 -3.77
C ASP A 116 23.17 4.74 -4.00
N THR A 117 21.95 4.80 -4.55
CA THR A 117 21.08 3.61 -4.76
C THR A 117 20.85 3.29 -6.22
N GLN A 118 21.65 3.84 -7.13
CA GLN A 118 21.72 3.26 -8.47
C GLN A 118 22.36 1.89 -8.31
N ASN A 119 21.52 0.84 -8.39
CA ASN A 119 21.92 -0.50 -8.78
C ASN A 119 22.66 -0.37 -10.11
N LYS A 120 23.95 -0.02 -10.04
CA LYS A 120 24.88 -0.23 -11.12
C LYS A 120 24.77 -1.72 -11.37
N GLN A 121 24.09 -2.09 -12.46
CA GLN A 121 24.42 -3.33 -13.14
C GLN A 121 25.86 -3.17 -13.60
N THR A 122 26.79 -3.29 -12.66
CA THR A 122 28.17 -3.56 -12.97
C THR A 122 28.07 -4.92 -13.66
N SER A 123 28.25 -4.92 -14.97
CA SER A 123 28.53 -6.14 -15.71
C SER A 123 29.79 -6.70 -15.09
N GLN A 124 29.61 -7.50 -14.04
CA GLN A 124 30.70 -8.17 -13.36
C GLN A 124 31.05 -9.32 -14.26
N THR A 125 32.03 -9.08 -15.13
CA THR A 125 32.74 -10.11 -15.87
C THR A 125 33.38 -11.03 -14.84
N LYS A 126 32.64 -12.05 -14.40
CA LYS A 126 33.17 -13.07 -13.50
C LYS A 126 34.17 -13.88 -14.31
N PRO A 127 35.47 -13.88 -13.96
CA PRO A 127 36.43 -14.72 -14.66
C PRO A 127 36.02 -16.18 -14.43
N VAL A 128 35.72 -16.89 -15.53
CA VAL A 128 35.44 -18.33 -15.46
C VAL A 128 36.74 -19.02 -15.04
N PRO A 129 36.72 -19.85 -13.97
CA PRO A 129 37.93 -20.41 -13.45
C PRO A 129 38.47 -21.49 -14.41
N VAL A 130 39.74 -21.35 -14.79
CA VAL A 130 40.40 -22.10 -15.88
C VAL A 130 40.38 -23.62 -15.65
N TRP A 131 40.29 -24.09 -14.41
CA TRP A 131 40.24 -25.52 -14.08
C TRP A 131 39.02 -26.24 -14.67
N ILE A 132 37.89 -25.55 -14.87
CA ILE A 132 36.67 -26.14 -15.47
C ILE A 132 36.94 -26.58 -16.92
N PHE A 133 37.75 -25.82 -17.66
CA PHE A 133 38.13 -26.21 -19.02
C PHE A 133 38.98 -27.49 -19.01
N TYR A 134 39.96 -27.56 -18.09
CA TYR A 134 40.83 -28.73 -17.97
C TYR A 134 40.09 -29.98 -17.52
N THR A 135 39.13 -29.88 -16.59
CA THR A 135 38.37 -31.06 -16.14
C THR A 135 37.49 -31.63 -17.24
N VAL A 136 36.82 -30.79 -18.01
CA VAL A 136 35.99 -31.23 -19.14
C VAL A 136 36.85 -31.89 -20.21
N LEU A 137 38.02 -31.32 -20.53
CA LEU A 137 38.97 -31.91 -21.47
C LEU A 137 39.48 -33.28 -20.97
N LEU A 138 39.83 -33.38 -19.69
CA LEU A 138 40.37 -34.61 -19.10
C LEU A 138 39.32 -35.72 -19.07
N ILE A 139 38.05 -35.40 -18.78
CA ILE A 139 36.94 -36.34 -18.89
C ILE A 139 36.79 -36.85 -20.32
N ALA A 140 36.84 -35.97 -21.32
CA ALA A 140 36.75 -36.36 -22.73
C ALA A 140 37.90 -37.29 -23.16
N CYS A 141 39.14 -36.99 -22.76
CA CYS A 141 40.28 -37.86 -23.04
C CYS A 141 40.18 -39.21 -22.32
N SER A 142 39.71 -39.22 -21.07
CA SER A 142 39.51 -40.44 -20.29
C SER A 142 38.43 -41.33 -20.91
N PHE A 143 37.35 -40.71 -21.40
CA PHE A 143 36.27 -41.41 -22.09
C PHE A 143 36.76 -42.04 -23.41
N LEU A 144 37.54 -41.31 -24.20
CA LEU A 144 38.11 -41.83 -25.46
C LEU A 144 39.07 -43.01 -25.20
N TRP A 145 39.85 -42.95 -24.13
CA TRP A 145 40.72 -44.05 -23.73
C TRP A 145 39.93 -45.27 -23.25
N TRP A 146 38.86 -45.05 -22.47
CA TRP A 146 37.96 -46.11 -22.04
C TRP A 146 37.31 -46.79 -23.25
N GLU A 147 36.74 -46.03 -24.19
CA GLU A 147 36.07 -46.57 -25.36
C GLU A 147 37.00 -47.49 -26.16
N ARG A 148 38.26 -47.07 -26.36
CA ARG A 148 39.28 -47.89 -27.01
C ARG A 148 39.54 -49.21 -26.26
N LYS A 149 39.61 -49.18 -24.93
CA LYS A 149 39.83 -50.39 -24.11
C LYS A 149 38.60 -51.27 -23.96
N ALA A 150 37.40 -50.73 -24.14
CA ALA A 150 36.15 -51.48 -24.15
C ALA A 150 35.87 -52.13 -25.51
N ALA A 151 36.51 -51.65 -26.58
CA ALA A 151 36.40 -52.19 -27.94
C ALA A 151 37.42 -53.31 -28.27
N GLU A 152 38.30 -53.65 -27.32
CA GLU A 152 39.36 -54.67 -27.42
C GLU A 152 39.08 -55.83 -26.45
#